data_AF-G1VS05-F1
#
_entry.id   AF-G1VS05-F1
#
_cell.length_a   1.000
_cell.length_b   1.000
_cell.length_c   1.000
_cell.angle_alpha   90.00
_cell.angle_beta   90.00
_cell.angle_gamma   90.00
#
_symmetry.space_group_name_H-M   'P 1'
#
loop_
_entity.id
_entity.type
_entity.pdbx_description
1 polymer ?
#
loop_
_entity_poly.entity_id
_entity_poly.type
_entity_poly.pdbx_seq_one_letter_code
_entity_poly.pdbx_strand_id
1 'polypeptide(L)'
;MRVKSVKVKINREAMAQLDKAKKRALVLTAHAILSDIVSRGVAPKDIGELERSGFVDDGHIDTELVSSIVFDTPYARRWYFNLDDATFQRTKNPNAQDHWMDFYLDGEGKQWVIDTYCKFLKQESGGVIT
;
A
#
# COMPACT_ATOMS: atom_id res chain seq x y z
N MET A 1 41.64 -0.01 -27.80
CA MET A 1 40.79 1.13 -28.21
C MET A 1 40.31 1.84 -26.94
N ARG A 2 40.83 3.05 -26.61
CA ARG A 2 40.41 3.80 -25.40
C ARG A 2 39.17 4.62 -25.74
N VAL A 3 38.04 4.34 -25.08
CA VAL A 3 36.83 5.16 -25.24
C VAL A 3 37.11 6.55 -24.67
N LYS A 4 37.09 7.56 -25.55
CA LYS A 4 37.17 8.97 -25.18
C LYS A 4 35.89 9.35 -24.45
N SER A 5 36.05 10.07 -23.33
CA SER A 5 35.00 10.53 -22.41
C SER A 5 33.63 10.78 -23.04
N VAL A 6 32.59 10.09 -22.54
CA VAL A 6 31.19 10.32 -22.91
C VAL A 6 30.65 11.49 -22.09
N LYS A 7 30.09 12.52 -22.75
CA LYS A 7 29.35 13.60 -22.07
C LYS A 7 27.89 13.18 -21.91
N VAL A 8 27.49 12.86 -20.68
CA VAL A 8 26.09 12.60 -20.31
C VAL A 8 25.46 13.90 -19.79
N LYS A 9 24.29 14.27 -20.34
CA LYS A 9 23.47 15.38 -19.81
C LYS A 9 22.27 14.78 -19.07
N ILE A 10 22.22 15.01 -17.76
CA ILE A 10 21.11 14.56 -16.90
C ILE A 10 20.04 15.64 -16.88
N ASN A 11 18.78 15.26 -17.17
CA ASN A 11 17.64 16.14 -16.96
C ASN A 11 17.27 16.14 -15.46
N ARG A 12 17.76 17.14 -14.72
CA ARG A 12 17.55 17.25 -13.27
C ARG A 12 16.09 17.48 -12.89
N GLU A 13 15.35 18.20 -13.73
CA GLU A 13 13.93 18.48 -13.50
C GLU A 13 13.09 17.21 -13.61
N ALA A 14 13.31 16.42 -14.67
CA ALA A 14 12.65 15.13 -14.83
C ALA A 14 13.00 14.16 -13.69
N MET A 15 14.24 14.15 -13.21
CA MET A 15 14.64 13.34 -12.06
C MET A 15 13.92 13.75 -10.77
N ALA A 16 13.81 15.06 -10.51
CA ALA A 16 13.07 15.56 -9.35
C ALA A 16 11.58 15.23 -9.43
N GLN A 17 10.99 15.33 -10.62
CA GLN A 17 9.59 14.95 -10.84
C GLN A 17 9.36 13.46 -10.58
N LEU A 18 10.26 12.59 -11.06
CA LEU A 18 10.19 11.15 -10.81
C LEU A 18 10.34 10.81 -9.32
N ASP A 19 11.22 11.52 -8.60
CA ASP A 19 11.39 11.33 -7.15
C ASP A 19 10.12 11.72 -6.36
N LYS A 20 9.46 12.80 -6.75
CA LYS A 20 8.17 13.19 -6.17
C LYS A 20 7.08 12.19 -6.54
N ALA A 21 7.02 11.79 -7.81
CA ALA A 21 5.99 10.89 -8.33
C ALA A 21 6.04 9.51 -7.66
N LYS A 22 7.23 8.92 -7.50
CA LYS A 22 7.37 7.60 -6.87
C LYS A 22 6.91 7.61 -5.40
N LYS A 23 7.20 8.68 -4.65
CA LYS A 23 6.77 8.84 -3.25
C LYS A 23 5.25 8.95 -3.17
N ARG A 24 4.67 9.84 -4.00
CA ARG A 24 3.23 10.06 -4.01
C ARG A 24 2.45 8.83 -4.46
N ALA A 25 2.94 8.14 -5.48
CA ALA A 25 2.36 6.89 -5.97
C ALA A 25 2.33 5.80 -4.89
N LEU A 26 3.37 5.69 -4.07
CA LEU A 26 3.39 4.71 -2.98
C LEU A 26 2.31 5.00 -1.93
N VAL A 27 2.21 6.25 -1.48
CA VAL A 27 1.19 6.67 -0.50
C VAL A 27 -0.23 6.45 -1.04
N LEU A 28 -0.48 6.81 -2.31
CA LEU A 28 -1.77 6.56 -2.95
C LEU A 28 -2.10 5.07 -3.06
N THR A 29 -1.09 4.24 -3.31
CA THR A 29 -1.25 2.77 -3.36
C THR A 29 -1.63 2.23 -1.98
N ALA A 30 -0.98 2.69 -0.91
CA ALA A 30 -1.33 2.31 0.46
C ALA A 30 -2.78 2.69 0.82
N HIS A 31 -3.23 3.89 0.42
CA HIS A 31 -4.64 4.30 0.60
C HIS A 31 -5.61 3.45 -0.22
N ALA A 32 -5.22 3.05 -1.43
CA ALA A 32 -6.03 2.18 -2.28
C ALA A 32 -6.20 0.79 -1.65
N ILE A 33 -5.11 0.22 -1.11
CA ILE A 33 -5.16 -1.06 -0.37
C ILE A 33 -6.09 -0.94 0.84
N LEU A 34 -5.94 0.10 1.66
CA LEU A 34 -6.79 0.32 2.83
C LEU A 34 -8.27 0.42 2.42
N SER A 35 -8.57 1.12 1.34
CA SER A 35 -9.95 1.23 0.80
C SER A 35 -10.49 -0.10 0.29
N ASP A 36 -9.65 -0.91 -0.37
CA ASP A 36 -10.01 -2.23 -0.87
C ASP A 36 -10.31 -3.22 0.26
N ILE A 37 -9.55 -3.17 1.37
CA ILE A 37 -9.81 -3.97 2.58
C ILE A 37 -11.23 -3.72 3.12
N VAL A 38 -11.63 -2.44 3.20
CA VAL A 38 -12.97 -2.05 3.64
C VAL A 38 -14.01 -2.53 2.62
N SER A 39 -13.78 -2.29 1.33
CA SER A 39 -14.72 -2.66 0.27
C SER A 39 -14.96 -4.17 0.17
N ARG A 40 -13.92 -4.97 0.38
CA ARG A 40 -14.02 -6.44 0.35
C ARG A 40 -14.62 -7.01 1.63
N GLY A 41 -14.68 -6.21 2.70
CA GLY A 41 -15.17 -6.64 4.01
C GLY A 41 -14.40 -7.84 4.54
N VAL A 42 -13.06 -7.76 4.50
CA VAL A 42 -12.15 -8.86 4.93
C VAL A 42 -11.66 -8.72 6.37
N ALA A 43 -11.65 -7.49 6.92
CA ALA A 43 -11.27 -7.27 8.30
C ALA A 43 -12.41 -7.72 9.26
N PRO A 44 -12.10 -8.37 10.39
CA PRO A 44 -13.10 -8.72 11.39
C PRO A 44 -13.87 -7.50 11.90
N LYS A 45 -15.21 -7.59 11.93
CA LYS A 45 -16.06 -6.45 12.25
C LYS A 45 -17.23 -6.83 13.14
N ASP A 46 -17.21 -6.29 14.34
CA ASP A 46 -18.41 -6.09 15.14
C ASP A 46 -18.82 -4.61 15.12
N ILE A 47 -18.44 -3.79 16.10
CA ILE A 47 -18.81 -2.36 16.15
C ILE A 47 -18.06 -1.46 15.15
N GLY A 48 -17.02 -1.99 14.50
CA GLY A 48 -16.25 -1.32 13.44
C GLY A 48 -15.03 -0.52 13.89
N GLU A 49 -14.65 -0.54 15.17
CA GLU A 49 -13.46 0.20 15.65
C GLU A 49 -12.16 -0.27 14.99
N LEU A 50 -12.00 -1.57 14.76
CA LEU A 50 -10.83 -2.10 14.05
C LEU A 50 -10.69 -1.46 12.66
N GLU A 51 -11.77 -1.42 11.89
CA GLU A 51 -11.76 -0.83 10.55
C GLU A 51 -11.51 0.68 10.58
N ARG A 52 -12.12 1.39 11.54
CA ARG A 52 -11.92 2.84 11.74
C ARG A 52 -10.50 3.20 12.18
N SER A 53 -9.82 2.31 12.89
CA SER A 53 -8.42 2.49 13.30
C SER A 53 -7.42 2.33 12.16
N GLY A 54 -7.86 1.87 10.99
CA GLY A 54 -7.01 1.69 9.82
C GLY A 54 -6.59 3.03 9.23
N PHE A 55 -5.30 3.33 9.21
CA PHE A 55 -4.76 4.49 8.52
C PHE A 55 -3.43 4.19 7.81
N VAL A 56 -3.05 5.09 6.91
CA VAL A 56 -1.77 5.05 6.20
C VAL A 56 -0.79 5.96 6.93
N ASP A 57 0.36 5.42 7.31
CA ASP A 57 1.50 6.15 7.83
C ASP A 57 2.56 6.30 6.71
N ASP A 58 2.93 7.53 6.41
CA ASP A 58 3.95 7.90 5.42
C ASP A 58 5.17 8.59 6.04
N GLY A 59 5.34 8.53 7.37
CA GLY A 59 6.45 9.19 8.08
C GLY A 59 7.85 8.78 7.62
N HIS A 60 7.99 7.62 7.00
CA HIS A 60 9.27 7.08 6.48
C HIS A 60 9.43 7.22 4.96
N ILE A 61 8.53 7.95 4.27
CA ILE A 61 8.52 8.03 2.80
C ILE A 61 9.74 8.79 2.25
N ASP A 62 10.22 9.78 2.98
CA ASP A 62 11.34 10.63 2.53
C ASP A 62 12.71 10.03 2.78
N THR A 63 12.85 9.19 3.81
CA THR A 63 14.12 8.56 4.21
C THR A 63 14.28 7.16 3.63
N GLU A 64 13.22 6.36 3.66
CA GLU A 64 13.28 4.92 3.35
C GLU A 64 12.38 4.52 2.18
N LEU A 65 11.55 5.43 1.66
CA LEU A 65 10.53 5.15 0.66
C LEU A 65 9.58 4.04 1.14
N VAL A 66 9.16 4.11 2.40
CA VAL A 66 8.24 3.17 3.04
C VAL A 66 6.95 3.88 3.42
N SER A 67 5.82 3.21 3.17
CA SER A 67 4.51 3.58 3.67
C SER A 67 3.87 2.36 4.31
N SER A 68 3.25 2.55 5.47
CA SER A 68 2.71 1.49 6.31
C SER A 68 1.20 1.63 6.42
N ILE A 69 0.50 0.49 6.46
CA ILE A 69 -0.92 0.47 6.82
C ILE A 69 -1.02 -0.03 8.26
N VAL A 70 -1.57 0.80 9.13
CA VAL A 70 -1.58 0.59 10.58
C VAL A 70 -3.02 0.44 11.05
N PHE A 71 -3.26 -0.54 11.93
CA PHE A 71 -4.50 -0.65 12.70
C PHE A 71 -4.15 -0.43 14.17
N ASP A 72 -4.58 0.70 14.75
CA ASP A 72 -4.12 1.16 16.07
C ASP A 72 -4.83 0.53 17.29
N THR A 73 -5.77 -0.38 17.07
CA THR A 73 -6.46 -1.02 18.19
C THR A 73 -5.55 -2.00 18.96
N PRO A 74 -5.62 -2.06 20.31
CA PRO A 74 -4.82 -2.97 21.13
C PRO A 74 -4.97 -4.45 20.78
N TYR A 75 -6.10 -4.81 20.16
CA TYR A 75 -6.46 -6.18 19.79
C TYR A 75 -6.27 -6.48 18.29
N ALA A 76 -5.80 -5.54 17.47
CA ALA A 76 -5.60 -5.75 16.03
C ALA A 76 -4.73 -6.98 15.74
N ARG A 77 -3.60 -7.10 16.43
CA ARG A 77 -2.69 -8.24 16.32
C ARG A 77 -3.36 -9.58 16.66
N ARG A 78 -4.17 -9.60 17.73
CA ARG A 78 -4.86 -10.81 18.19
C ARG A 78 -5.77 -11.38 17.10
N TRP A 79 -6.53 -10.51 16.43
CA TRP A 79 -7.42 -10.90 15.34
C TRP A 79 -6.67 -11.17 14.04
N TYR A 80 -5.60 -10.41 13.75
CA TYR A 80 -4.79 -10.63 12.56
C TYR A 80 -4.20 -12.03 12.52
N PHE A 81 -3.69 -12.53 13.65
CA PHE A 81 -3.09 -13.87 13.74
C PHE A 81 -4.06 -14.96 14.22
N ASN A 82 -5.32 -14.62 14.47
CA ASN A 82 -6.32 -15.51 15.05
C ASN A 82 -5.81 -16.36 16.23
N LEU A 83 -5.23 -15.69 17.24
CA LEU A 83 -4.51 -16.38 18.31
C LEU A 83 -5.37 -17.33 19.16
N ASP A 84 -6.70 -17.21 19.10
CA ASP A 84 -7.64 -18.04 19.86
C ASP A 84 -8.46 -19.00 18.99
N ASP A 85 -8.11 -19.15 17.70
CA ASP A 85 -8.85 -19.96 16.73
C ASP A 85 -10.36 -19.66 16.73
N ALA A 86 -10.68 -18.36 16.75
CA ALA A 86 -12.04 -17.87 16.89
C ALA A 86 -12.77 -17.86 15.54
N THR A 87 -14.07 -18.20 15.55
CA THR A 87 -14.93 -18.05 14.37
C THR A 87 -15.30 -16.58 14.17
N PHE A 88 -14.90 -15.99 13.04
CA PHE A 88 -15.26 -14.61 12.71
C PHE A 88 -16.74 -14.45 12.39
N GLN A 89 -17.37 -13.42 12.97
CA GLN A 89 -18.72 -13.01 12.59
C GLN A 89 -18.72 -12.40 11.18
N ARG A 90 -19.61 -12.91 10.33
CA ARG A 90 -19.70 -12.52 8.90
C ARG A 90 -20.94 -11.72 8.52
N THR A 91 -21.69 -11.22 9.51
CA THR A 91 -22.92 -10.46 9.24
C THR A 91 -22.66 -9.06 8.67
N LYS A 92 -21.58 -8.40 9.10
CA LYS A 92 -21.20 -7.05 8.66
C LYS A 92 -20.15 -7.11 7.55
N ASN A 93 -19.12 -7.92 7.75
CA ASN A 93 -18.04 -8.15 6.80
C ASN A 93 -18.11 -9.63 6.36
N PRO A 94 -18.72 -9.93 5.19
CA PRO A 94 -19.02 -11.31 4.80
C PRO A 94 -17.77 -12.16 4.55
N ASN A 95 -16.66 -11.51 4.20
CA ASN A 95 -15.37 -12.14 3.94
C ASN A 95 -14.41 -12.00 5.12
N ALA A 96 -14.92 -11.76 6.33
CA ALA A 96 -14.09 -11.62 7.53
C ALA A 96 -13.18 -12.83 7.70
N GLN A 97 -11.88 -12.55 7.80
CA GLN A 97 -10.81 -13.52 7.90
C GLN A 97 -9.66 -12.96 8.76
N ASP A 98 -8.77 -13.85 9.20
CA ASP A 98 -7.47 -13.45 9.70
C ASP A 98 -6.53 -13.14 8.53
N HIS A 99 -5.32 -12.66 8.83
CA HIS A 99 -4.27 -12.39 7.84
C HIS A 99 -4.74 -11.60 6.61
N TRP A 100 -5.66 -10.65 6.80
CA TRP A 100 -6.33 -9.98 5.69
C TRP A 100 -5.38 -9.13 4.82
N MET A 101 -4.14 -8.90 5.26
CA MET A 101 -3.09 -8.24 4.47
C MET A 101 -2.31 -9.20 3.56
N ASP A 102 -2.29 -10.50 3.84
CA ASP A 102 -1.51 -11.49 3.07
C ASP A 102 -1.97 -11.54 1.60
N PHE A 103 -3.25 -11.26 1.36
CA PHE A 103 -3.80 -11.09 0.00
C PHE A 103 -3.00 -10.11 -0.86
N TYR A 104 -2.44 -9.04 -0.27
CA TYR A 104 -1.68 -8.00 -0.98
C TYR A 104 -0.16 -8.28 -1.00
N LEU A 105 0.33 -9.14 -0.11
CA LEU A 105 1.76 -9.43 0.05
C LEU A 105 2.23 -10.53 -0.92
N ASP A 106 1.60 -11.69 -0.84
CA ASP A 106 1.93 -12.88 -1.64
C ASP A 106 0.70 -13.59 -2.23
N GLY A 107 -0.51 -13.16 -1.86
CA GLY A 107 -1.75 -13.64 -2.45
C GLY A 107 -2.09 -13.04 -3.83
N GLU A 108 -3.32 -13.32 -4.29
CA GLU A 108 -3.83 -12.94 -5.61
C GLU A 108 -3.86 -11.42 -5.84
N GLY A 109 -3.93 -10.62 -4.77
CA GLY A 109 -3.94 -9.16 -4.81
C GLY A 109 -2.59 -8.53 -5.09
N LYS A 110 -1.49 -9.28 -5.00
CA LYS A 110 -0.14 -8.75 -5.22
C LYS A 110 0.01 -8.07 -6.58
N GLN A 111 -0.51 -8.69 -7.64
CA GLN A 111 -0.42 -8.09 -8.98
C GLN A 111 -1.23 -6.79 -9.06
N TRP A 112 -2.40 -6.76 -8.42
CA TRP A 112 -3.22 -5.55 -8.36
C TRP A 112 -2.51 -4.40 -7.63
N VAL A 113 -1.74 -4.67 -6.57
CA VAL A 113 -0.92 -3.66 -5.90
C VAL A 113 0.14 -3.08 -6.85
N ILE A 114 0.85 -3.95 -7.57
CA ILE A 114 1.87 -3.54 -8.55
C ILE A 114 1.25 -2.68 -9.65
N ASP A 115 0.13 -3.11 -10.22
CA ASP A 115 -0.57 -2.40 -11.28
C ASP A 115 -1.11 -1.05 -10.80
N THR A 116 -1.64 -1.01 -9.57
CA THR A 116 -2.12 0.22 -8.92
C THR A 116 -0.99 1.22 -8.70
N TYR A 117 0.17 0.75 -8.22
CA TYR A 117 1.36 1.58 -8.10
C TYR A 117 1.82 2.12 -9.46
N CYS A 118 1.88 1.26 -10.49
CA CYS A 118 2.29 1.68 -11.83
C CYS A 118 1.33 2.72 -12.43
N LYS A 119 0.02 2.56 -12.20
CA LYS A 119 -1.00 3.52 -12.60
C LYS A 119 -0.77 4.87 -11.93
N PHE A 120 -0.61 4.91 -10.61
CA PHE A 120 -0.35 6.16 -9.90
C PHE A 120 0.99 6.79 -10.26
N LEU A 121 2.03 5.98 -10.44
CA LEU A 121 3.34 6.46 -10.86
C LEU A 121 3.26 7.14 -12.23
N LYS A 122 2.54 6.55 -13.20
CA LYS A 122 2.30 7.18 -14.50
C LYS A 122 1.56 8.51 -14.37
N GLN A 123 0.48 8.53 -13.59
CA GLN A 123 -0.33 9.74 -13.35
C GLN A 123 0.50 10.87 -12.71
N GLU A 124 1.25 10.56 -11.64
CA GLU A 124 2.06 11.53 -10.90
C GLU A 124 3.32 11.95 -11.65
N SER A 125 3.83 11.12 -12.59
CA SER A 125 5.02 11.45 -13.38
C SER A 125 4.81 12.59 -14.38
N GLY A 126 3.56 13.02 -14.61
CA GLY A 126 3.27 14.15 -15.51
C GLY A 126 3.71 13.91 -16.96
N GLY A 127 3.70 12.66 -17.42
CA GLY A 127 4.11 12.28 -18.78
C GLY A 127 5.60 11.97 -18.95
N VAL A 128 6.39 12.02 -17.87
CA VAL A 128 7.79 11.53 -17.90
C VAL A 128 7.81 10.00 -18.09
N ILE A 129 6.84 9.30 -17.50
CA ILE A 129 6.59 7.87 -17.73
C ILE A 129 5.36 7.77 -18.62
N THR A 130 5.51 7.10 -19.76
CA THR A 130 4.43 6.84 -20.75
C THR A 130 3.84 5.44 -20.58
#